data_AF-A0A5N5QLW5-F1
#
_entry.id   AF-A0A5N5QLW5-F1
#
_cell.length_a   1.000
_cell.length_b   1.000
_cell.length_c   1.000
_cell.angle_alpha   90.00
_cell.angle_beta   90.00
_cell.angle_gamma   90.00
#
_symmetry.space_group_name_H-M   'P 1'
#
loop_
_entity.id
_entity.type
_entity.pdbx_description
1 polymer ?
#
loop_
_entity_poly.entity_id
_entity_poly.type
_entity_poly.pdbx_seq_one_letter_code
_entity_poly.pdbx_strand_id
1 'polypeptide(L)'
;MFNPLYSRTQLIKLADPLIDPTEAHNTIQDVLQELQARVNGFNFPGRLDFEESPGDGQVPKLADTKWNSAVNEHKRKLDALLETLQGVKARGDGAVKKAKADAIRKVKAEVEELKRMKAVVWYNVSGR
;
A
#
# COMPACT_ATOMS: atom_id res chain seq x y z
N MET A 1 -25.85 -27.97 -50.43
CA MET A 1 -26.40 -26.78 -49.75
C MET A 1 -25.99 -26.85 -48.28
N PHE A 2 -25.32 -25.79 -47.81
CA PHE A 2 -25.06 -25.38 -46.42
C PHE A 2 -24.67 -26.41 -45.35
N ASN A 3 -23.37 -26.39 -44.99
CA ASN A 3 -22.89 -26.55 -43.61
C ASN A 3 -23.19 -25.23 -42.86
N PRO A 4 -23.49 -25.17 -41.55
CA PRO A 4 -22.48 -25.50 -40.53
C PRO A 4 -23.04 -25.99 -39.17
N LEU A 5 -22.45 -27.01 -38.58
CA LEU A 5 -22.30 -27.04 -37.12
C LEU A 5 -20.85 -27.38 -36.81
N TYR A 6 -20.05 -26.31 -36.79
CA TYR A 6 -18.81 -26.33 -36.04
C TYR A 6 -19.16 -26.76 -34.62
N SER A 7 -18.69 -27.96 -34.26
CA SER A 7 -18.88 -28.54 -32.95
C SER A 7 -18.44 -27.55 -31.87
N ARG A 8 -19.26 -27.51 -30.83
CA ARG A 8 -19.19 -26.75 -29.58
C ARG A 8 -17.95 -27.06 -28.72
N THR A 9 -16.84 -27.44 -29.35
CA THR A 9 -15.59 -27.88 -28.75
C THR A 9 -14.43 -26.91 -29.02
N GLN A 10 -14.67 -25.82 -29.77
CA GLN A 10 -13.69 -24.74 -29.95
C GLN A 10 -13.76 -23.62 -28.89
N LEU A 11 -14.66 -23.71 -27.90
CA LEU A 11 -14.75 -22.73 -26.80
C LEU A 11 -13.95 -23.12 -25.54
N ILE A 12 -12.90 -23.93 -25.70
CA ILE A 12 -11.95 -24.22 -24.61
C ILE A 12 -10.51 -23.99 -25.11
N LYS A 13 -10.27 -22.83 -25.74
CA LYS A 13 -8.92 -22.30 -25.95
C LYS A 13 -9.02 -20.79 -25.89
N LEU A 14 -8.67 -20.23 -24.73
CA LEU A 14 -8.41 -18.81 -24.38
C LEU A 14 -8.88 -18.49 -22.95
N ALA A 15 -8.88 -19.46 -22.04
CA ALA A 15 -8.61 -19.14 -20.64
C ALA A 15 -7.14 -18.71 -20.53
N ASP A 16 -6.83 -17.50 -21.01
CA ASP A 16 -5.82 -16.70 -20.31
C ASP A 16 -6.18 -16.76 -18.82
N PRO A 17 -5.23 -16.88 -17.88
CA PRO A 17 -5.55 -16.85 -16.46
C PRO A 17 -6.21 -15.49 -16.17
N LEU A 18 -7.55 -15.55 -16.16
CA LEU A 18 -8.49 -14.51 -15.85
C LEU A 18 -8.27 -14.23 -14.37
N ILE A 19 -7.48 -13.20 -14.08
CA ILE A 19 -7.63 -12.53 -12.80
C ILE A 19 -9.07 -12.04 -12.82
N ASP A 20 -9.91 -12.67 -12.01
CA ASP A 20 -11.33 -12.36 -11.93
C ASP A 20 -11.45 -10.91 -11.42
N PRO A 21 -12.22 -10.02 -12.06
CA PRO A 21 -12.49 -8.69 -11.48
C PRO A 21 -12.98 -8.78 -10.03
N THR A 22 -13.63 -9.87 -9.64
CA THR A 22 -13.95 -10.20 -8.24
C THR A 22 -12.70 -10.46 -7.39
N GLU A 23 -11.71 -11.21 -7.90
CA GLU A 23 -10.42 -11.42 -7.22
C GLU A 23 -9.63 -10.11 -7.04
N ALA A 24 -9.64 -9.24 -8.07
CA ALA A 24 -9.03 -7.93 -7.99
C ALA A 24 -9.73 -7.04 -6.93
N HIS A 25 -11.07 -7.10 -6.86
CA HIS A 25 -11.84 -6.37 -5.86
C HIS A 25 -11.60 -6.89 -4.45
N ASN A 26 -11.60 -8.20 -4.26
CA ASN A 26 -11.30 -8.85 -2.97
C ASN A 26 -9.90 -8.46 -2.49
N THR A 27 -8.89 -8.51 -3.37
CA THR A 27 -7.53 -8.09 -3.03
C THR A 27 -7.48 -6.63 -2.56
N ILE A 28 -8.21 -5.73 -3.23
CA ILE A 28 -8.26 -4.32 -2.82
C ILE A 28 -8.95 -4.18 -1.45
N GLN A 29 -10.03 -4.94 -1.20
CA GLN A 29 -10.71 -4.92 0.09
C GLN A 29 -9.84 -5.48 1.21
N ASP A 30 -9.13 -6.58 0.99
CA ASP A 30 -8.19 -7.18 1.94
C ASP A 30 -7.09 -6.18 2.33
N VAL A 31 -6.50 -5.49 1.34
CA VAL A 31 -5.50 -4.44 1.59
C VAL A 31 -6.09 -3.30 2.43
N LEU A 32 -7.33 -2.89 2.16
CA LEU A 32 -7.98 -1.83 2.92
C LEU A 32 -8.29 -2.24 4.36
N GLN A 33 -8.71 -3.50 4.59
CA GLN A 33 -8.92 -4.04 5.92
C GLN A 33 -7.60 -4.17 6.68
N GLU A 34 -6.54 -4.65 6.02
CA GLU A 34 -5.22 -4.73 6.61
C GLU A 34 -4.69 -3.34 6.98
N LEU A 35 -4.84 -2.36 6.08
CA LEU A 35 -4.50 -0.97 6.37
C LEU A 35 -5.24 -0.47 7.62
N GLN A 36 -6.55 -0.67 7.70
CA GLN A 36 -7.35 -0.22 8.84
C GLN A 36 -6.94 -0.90 10.16
N ALA A 37 -6.73 -2.22 10.15
CA ALA A 37 -6.26 -2.95 11.32
C ALA A 37 -4.88 -2.45 11.79
N ARG A 38 -4.00 -2.13 10.85
CA ARG A 38 -2.68 -1.58 11.13
C ARG A 38 -2.74 -0.18 11.71
N VAL A 39 -3.53 0.72 11.13
CA VAL A 39 -3.69 2.09 11.65
C VAL A 39 -4.28 2.05 13.06
N ASN A 40 -5.30 1.22 13.29
CA ASN A 40 -5.93 1.09 14.61
C ASN A 40 -5.01 0.44 15.66
N GLY A 41 -4.16 -0.52 15.24
CA GLY A 41 -3.24 -1.23 16.14
C GLY A 41 -1.87 -0.54 16.30
N PHE A 42 -1.59 0.49 15.51
CA PHE A 42 -0.31 1.18 15.53
C PHE A 42 -0.29 2.20 16.65
N ASN A 43 0.63 1.99 17.60
CA ASN A 43 0.92 2.97 18.62
C ASN A 43 2.20 3.71 18.26
N PHE A 44 2.08 5.00 17.94
CA PHE A 44 3.22 5.81 17.58
C PHE A 44 4.11 6.03 18.82
N PRO A 45 5.40 5.64 18.77
CA PRO A 45 6.28 5.76 19.92
C PRO A 45 6.54 7.24 20.24
N GLY A 46 6.40 7.61 21.52
CA GLY A 46 6.64 8.99 21.99
C GLY A 46 8.12 9.42 21.95
N ARG A 47 9.05 8.50 21.62
CA ARG A 47 10.47 8.76 21.43
C ARG A 47 10.95 8.11 20.15
N LEU A 48 11.66 8.87 19.34
CA LEU A 48 12.33 8.40 18.14
C LEU A 48 13.81 8.75 18.23
N ASP A 49 14.66 7.85 17.75
CA ASP A 49 16.08 8.12 17.59
C ASP A 49 16.33 8.57 16.15
N PHE A 50 17.01 9.69 15.97
CA PHE A 50 17.32 10.21 14.64
C PHE A 50 18.79 9.96 14.34
N GLU A 51 19.10 9.63 13.08
CA GLU A 51 20.47 9.72 12.59
C GLU A 51 20.94 11.18 12.60
N GLU A 52 22.26 11.39 12.50
CA GLU A 52 22.82 12.74 12.44
C GLU A 52 22.13 13.57 11.35
N SER A 53 21.69 14.77 11.74
CA SER A 53 20.95 15.65 10.84
C SER A 53 21.84 16.13 9.70
N PRO A 54 21.46 15.92 8.43
CA PRO A 54 22.20 16.48 7.32
C PRO A 54 21.87 17.96 7.22
N GLY A 55 22.52 18.81 8.04
CA GLY A 55 22.78 20.27 7.92
C GLY A 55 21.68 21.29 7.53
N ASP A 56 20.64 20.90 6.80
CA ASP A 56 19.85 21.77 5.92
C ASP A 56 18.37 21.85 6.35
N GLY A 57 18.09 21.69 7.65
CA GLY A 57 16.71 21.77 8.18
C GLY A 57 15.77 20.63 7.74
N GLN A 58 16.31 19.58 7.11
CA GLN A 58 15.55 18.39 6.75
C GLN A 58 15.38 17.47 7.97
N VAL A 59 14.22 16.80 8.05
CA VAL A 59 13.98 15.79 9.09
C VAL A 59 14.90 14.60 8.82
N PRO A 60 15.79 14.22 9.76
CA PRO A 60 16.74 13.14 9.54
C PRO A 60 16.04 11.79 9.31
N LYS A 61 16.84 10.83 8.83
CA LYS A 61 16.39 9.43 8.80
C LYS A 61 16.29 8.91 10.23
N LEU A 62 15.39 7.93 10.42
CA LEU A 62 15.32 7.22 11.69
C LEU A 62 16.51 6.29 11.77
N ALA A 63 17.22 6.32 12.90
CA ALA A 63 18.28 5.37 13.16
C ALA A 63 17.72 3.94 13.20
N ASP A 64 18.53 2.95 12.85
CA ASP A 64 18.13 1.55 12.94
C ASP A 64 18.24 1.05 14.40
N THR A 65 17.37 1.59 15.27
CA THR A 65 17.29 1.24 16.68
C THR A 65 15.97 0.56 17.01
N LYS A 66 15.95 -0.21 18.10
CA LYS A 66 14.74 -0.86 18.62
C LYS A 66 13.57 0.10 18.87
N TRP A 67 13.86 1.37 19.15
CA TRP A 67 12.87 2.42 19.40
C TRP A 67 12.15 2.84 18.11
N ASN A 68 12.85 2.82 16.99
CA ASN A 68 12.29 3.13 15.69
C ASN A 68 11.74 1.89 14.97
N SER A 69 12.00 0.68 15.48
CA SER A 69 11.57 -0.58 14.86
C SER A 69 10.07 -0.59 14.56
N ALA A 70 9.23 -0.11 15.47
CA ALA A 70 7.79 -0.05 15.26
C ALA A 70 7.40 0.86 14.09
N VAL A 71 8.05 2.04 13.97
CA VAL A 71 7.80 3.00 12.87
C VAL A 71 8.36 2.48 11.55
N ASN A 72 9.57 1.93 11.56
CA ASN A 72 10.21 1.35 10.39
C ASN A 72 9.45 0.12 9.88
N GLU A 73 8.95 -0.73 10.77
CA GLU A 73 8.08 -1.85 10.43
C GLU A 73 6.75 -1.37 9.88
N HIS A 74 6.09 -0.41 10.54
CA HIS A 74 4.83 0.14 10.06
C HIS A 74 4.98 0.73 8.66
N LYS A 75 6.03 1.52 8.41
CA LYS A 75 6.35 2.06 7.09
C LYS A 75 6.58 0.95 6.05
N ARG A 76 7.43 -0.04 6.35
CA ARG A 76 7.69 -1.17 5.43
C ARG A 76 6.41 -1.92 5.07
N LYS A 77 5.49 -2.06 6.01
CA LYS A 77 4.20 -2.71 5.78
C LYS A 77 3.28 -1.88 4.91
N LEU A 78 3.23 -0.55 5.09
CA LEU A 78 2.51 0.35 4.20
C LEU A 78 3.08 0.31 2.76
N ASP A 79 4.41 0.27 2.62
CA ASP A 79 5.08 0.13 1.33
C ASP A 79 4.71 -1.22 0.67
N ALA A 80 4.66 -2.32 1.41
CA ALA A 80 4.21 -3.62 0.90
C ALA A 80 2.73 -3.63 0.46
N LEU A 81 1.85 -2.91 1.16
CA LEU A 81 0.46 -2.73 0.73
C LEU A 81 0.37 -1.95 -0.58
N LEU A 82 1.21 -0.92 -0.76
CA LEU A 82 1.30 -0.18 -2.03
C LEU A 82 1.78 -1.07 -3.17
N GLU A 83 2.82 -1.89 -2.96
CA GLU A 83 3.31 -2.84 -3.97
C GLU A 83 2.22 -3.83 -4.37
N THR A 84 1.48 -4.37 -3.40
CA THR A 84 0.34 -5.26 -3.63
C THR A 84 -0.71 -4.58 -4.50
N LEU A 85 -1.13 -3.36 -4.14
CA LEU A 85 -2.10 -2.59 -4.94
C LEU A 85 -1.58 -2.28 -6.34
N GLN A 86 -0.28 -1.97 -6.50
CA GLN A 86 0.34 -1.73 -7.80
C GLN A 86 0.33 -2.99 -8.68
N GLY A 87 0.49 -4.18 -8.09
CA GLY A 87 0.40 -5.47 -8.76
C GLY A 87 -0.99 -5.84 -9.27
N VAL A 88 -2.07 -5.30 -8.68
CA VAL A 88 -3.45 -5.58 -9.11
C VAL A 88 -3.69 -5.14 -10.55
N LYS A 89 -3.94 -6.08 -11.46
CA LYS A 89 -4.23 -5.81 -12.86
C LYS A 89 -5.72 -5.49 -13.04
N ALA A 90 -6.03 -4.26 -13.42
CA ALA A 90 -7.41 -3.83 -13.59
C ALA A 90 -8.03 -4.19 -14.97
N ARG A 91 -7.27 -4.82 -15.90
CA ARG A 91 -7.64 -5.27 -17.28
C ARG A 91 -8.82 -4.55 -18.00
N GLY A 92 -9.01 -3.24 -17.79
CA GLY A 92 -10.05 -2.44 -18.44
C GLY A 92 -11.28 -2.12 -17.57
N ASP A 93 -11.43 -2.74 -16.40
CA ASP A 93 -12.51 -2.47 -15.46
C ASP A 93 -12.32 -1.11 -14.77
N GLY A 94 -13.24 -0.18 -15.05
CA GLY A 94 -13.21 1.17 -14.50
C GLY A 94 -13.46 1.22 -12.98
N ALA A 95 -14.28 0.31 -12.45
CA ALA A 95 -14.54 0.21 -11.02
C ALA A 95 -13.31 -0.30 -10.27
N VAL A 96 -12.63 -1.33 -10.80
CA VAL A 96 -11.37 -1.84 -10.23
C VAL A 96 -10.26 -0.77 -10.31
N LYS A 97 -10.14 -0.04 -11.43
CA LYS A 97 -9.19 1.08 -11.55
C LYS A 97 -9.44 2.16 -10.49
N LYS A 98 -10.70 2.55 -10.30
CA LYS A 98 -11.09 3.57 -9.32
C LYS A 98 -10.82 3.08 -7.89
N ALA A 99 -11.27 1.87 -7.55
CA ALA A 99 -11.06 1.27 -6.24
C ALA A 99 -9.56 1.14 -5.90
N LYS A 100 -8.74 0.71 -6.87
CA LYS A 100 -7.28 0.66 -6.74
C LYS A 100 -6.68 2.04 -6.51
N ALA A 101 -7.09 3.05 -7.28
CA ALA A 101 -6.58 4.42 -7.13
C ALA A 101 -6.95 5.00 -5.75
N ASP A 102 -8.19 4.78 -5.30
CA ASP A 102 -8.66 5.22 -3.98
C ASP A 102 -7.90 4.51 -2.85
N ALA A 103 -7.64 3.20 -2.97
CA ALA A 103 -6.84 2.45 -2.01
C ALA A 103 -5.39 2.94 -1.95
N ILE A 104 -4.75 3.15 -3.11
CA ILE A 104 -3.40 3.70 -3.19
C ILE A 104 -3.35 5.08 -2.53
N ARG A 105 -4.37 5.93 -2.76
CA ARG A 105 -4.44 7.25 -2.14
C ARG A 105 -4.51 7.17 -0.62
N LYS A 106 -5.31 6.24 -0.08
CA LYS A 106 -5.43 6.02 1.38
C LYS A 106 -4.10 5.57 1.99
N VAL A 107 -3.44 4.57 1.40
CA VAL A 107 -2.14 4.09 1.91
C VAL A 107 -1.08 5.20 1.84
N LYS A 108 -1.04 5.99 0.75
CA LYS A 108 -0.12 7.14 0.65
C LYS A 108 -0.40 8.21 1.70
N ALA A 109 -1.67 8.50 1.99
CA ALA A 109 -2.01 9.47 3.03
C ALA A 109 -1.47 9.04 4.40
N GLU A 110 -1.55 7.75 4.72
CA GLU A 110 -1.00 7.20 5.97
C GLU A 110 0.53 7.32 6.03
N VAL A 111 1.22 7.05 4.91
CA VAL A 111 2.68 7.24 4.82
C VAL A 111 3.07 8.71 5.03
N GLU A 112 2.31 9.65 4.50
CA GLU A 112 2.55 11.08 4.72
C GLU A 112 2.26 11.51 6.16
N GLU A 113 1.23 10.95 6.79
CA GLU A 113 0.95 11.21 8.21
C GLU A 113 2.07 10.69 9.10
N LEU A 114 2.61 9.50 8.82
CA LEU A 114 3.78 8.97 9.51
C LEU A 114 5.01 9.91 9.38
N LYS A 115 5.21 10.51 8.20
CA LYS A 115 6.28 11.49 7.98
C LYS A 115 6.04 12.77 8.79
N ARG A 116 4.79 13.25 8.87
CA ARG A 116 4.43 14.44 9.67
C ARG A 116 4.65 14.19 11.16
N MET A 117 4.18 13.07 11.69
CA MET A 117 4.40 12.72 13.09
C MET A 117 5.91 12.63 13.40
N LYS A 118 6.70 12.03 12.51
CA LYS A 118 8.16 12.04 12.60
C LYS A 118 8.74 13.46 12.65
N ALA A 119 8.28 14.34 11.77
CA ALA A 119 8.73 15.73 11.74
C ALA A 119 8.40 16.47 13.05
N VAL A 120 7.20 16.27 13.60
CA VAL A 120 6.78 16.85 14.89
C VAL A 120 7.71 16.41 16.01
N VAL A 121 8.01 15.11 16.12
CA VAL A 121 8.97 14.62 17.13
C VAL A 121 10.35 15.22 16.92
N TRP A 122 10.81 15.32 15.68
CA TRP A 122 12.10 15.93 15.37
C TRP A 122 12.15 17.39 15.84
N TYR A 123 11.18 18.22 15.47
CA TYR A 123 11.14 19.63 15.88
C TYR A 123 11.10 19.81 17.41
N ASN A 124 10.41 18.91 18.12
CA ASN A 124 10.37 18.92 19.58
C ASN A 124 11.73 18.56 20.22
N VAL A 125 12.53 17.73 19.57
CA VAL A 125 13.86 17.32 20.06
C VAL A 125 14.95 18.31 19.63
N SER A 126 14.85 18.89 18.43
CA SER A 126 15.83 19.85 17.90
C SER A 126 15.63 21.29 18.38
N GLY A 127 14.45 21.61 18.91
CA GLY A 127 14.12 22.93 19.48
C GLY A 127 14.45 23.07 20.98
N ARG A 128 15.04 22.05 21.61
CA ARG A 128 15.65 22.13 22.94
C ARG A 128 17.13 22.47 22.82
#